data_AF-A0A2A5AY27-F1
#
_entry.id   AF-A0A2A5AY27-F1
#
_cell.length_a   1.000
_cell.length_b   1.000
_cell.length_c   1.000
_cell.angle_alpha   90.00
_cell.angle_beta   90.00
_cell.angle_gamma   90.00
#
_symmetry.space_group_name_H-M   'P 1'
#
loop_
_entity.id
_entity.type
_entity.pdbx_description
1 polymer ?
#
loop_
_entity_poly.entity_id
_entity_poly.type
_entity_poly.pdbx_seq_one_letter_code
_entity_poly.pdbx_strand_id
1 'polypeptide(L)'
;MKQKQKLETLLAKVEAKRTKHTPVLWFNDDAQALGLSISLLVRAYNGSLDAAHSLHKAMFSGWEWGRYSTIEEFTISKRGVPSDVKCSNHENPARAWLICIIKALISECDE
;
A
#
# COMPACT_ATOMS: atom_id res chain seq x y z
N MET A 1 4.65 5.47 -17.37
CA MET A 1 4.73 6.88 -16.90
C MET A 1 3.48 7.36 -16.15
N LYS A 2 2.27 7.39 -16.74
CA LYS A 2 1.07 7.92 -16.04
C LYS A 2 0.63 7.12 -14.80
N GLN A 3 0.92 5.83 -14.75
CA GLN A 3 0.56 4.94 -13.62
C GLN A 3 1.48 5.15 -12.40
N LYS A 4 2.80 5.21 -12.61
CA LYS A 4 3.79 5.50 -11.57
C LYS A 4 3.52 6.82 -10.85
N GLN A 5 3.28 7.90 -11.60
CA GLN A 5 3.01 9.22 -11.02
C GLN A 5 1.73 9.24 -10.15
N LYS A 6 0.71 8.44 -10.52
CA LYS A 6 -0.51 8.27 -9.71
C LYS A 6 -0.22 7.49 -8.43
N LEU A 7 0.60 6.44 -8.50
CA LEU A 7 1.02 5.68 -7.32
C LEU A 7 1.86 6.53 -6.36
N GLU A 8 2.78 7.36 -6.86
CA GLU A 8 3.56 8.29 -6.06
C GLU A 8 2.66 9.34 -5.39
N THR A 9 1.66 9.86 -6.11
CA THR A 9 0.65 10.77 -5.56
C THR A 9 -0.17 10.08 -4.45
N LEU A 10 -0.59 8.84 -4.69
CA LEU A 10 -1.32 8.02 -3.72
C LEU A 10 -0.47 7.76 -2.46
N LEU A 11 0.81 7.43 -2.64
CA LEU A 11 1.76 7.23 -1.54
C LEU A 11 1.86 8.48 -0.67
N ALA A 12 2.08 9.64 -1.28
CA ALA A 12 2.15 10.91 -0.56
C ALA A 12 0.87 11.21 0.22
N LYS A 13 -0.31 10.90 -0.34
CA LYS A 13 -1.60 11.06 0.36
C LYS A 13 -1.72 10.14 1.57
N VAL A 14 -1.33 8.87 1.43
CA VAL A 14 -1.37 7.88 2.51
C VAL A 14 -0.37 8.23 3.62
N GLU A 15 0.81 8.76 3.28
CA GLU A 15 1.82 9.19 4.25
C GLU A 15 1.40 10.46 5.01
N ALA A 16 0.79 11.44 4.32
CA ALA A 16 0.45 12.75 4.87
C ALA A 16 -0.61 12.77 5.99
N LYS A 17 -1.17 11.62 6.41
CA LYS A 17 -2.17 11.50 7.50
C LYS A 17 -3.31 12.52 7.40
N ARG A 18 -3.78 12.91 6.21
CA ARG A 18 -4.77 14.00 6.10
C ARG A 18 -6.08 13.60 6.80
N THR A 19 -6.35 14.25 7.93
CA THR A 19 -7.45 13.97 8.85
C THR A 19 -8.76 14.68 8.52
N LYS A 20 -8.79 15.55 7.49
CA LYS A 20 -9.89 16.49 7.27
C LYS A 20 -10.93 16.12 6.19
N HIS A 21 -10.66 15.12 5.35
CA HIS A 21 -11.59 14.70 4.29
C HIS A 21 -11.87 13.20 4.34
N THR A 22 -13.11 12.80 4.07
CA THR A 22 -13.54 11.40 3.98
C THR A 22 -12.65 10.62 3.01
N PRO A 23 -11.95 9.56 3.46
CA PRO A 23 -11.05 8.70 2.66
C PRO A 23 -11.57 8.37 1.27
N VAL A 24 -12.86 8.05 1.18
CA VAL A 24 -13.54 7.58 -0.03
C VAL A 24 -13.40 8.54 -1.21
N LEU A 25 -13.54 9.86 -0.97
CA LEU A 25 -13.62 10.84 -2.06
C LEU A 25 -12.29 11.08 -2.77
N TRP A 26 -11.15 10.96 -2.07
CA TRP A 26 -9.84 11.21 -2.66
C TRP A 26 -9.11 9.95 -3.13
N PHE A 27 -9.56 8.77 -2.68
CA PHE A 27 -9.11 7.49 -3.22
C PHE A 27 -9.82 7.11 -4.52
N ASN A 28 -11.02 7.64 -4.80
CA ASN A 28 -11.86 7.18 -5.91
C ASN A 28 -11.14 7.25 -7.27
N ASP A 29 -10.61 8.42 -7.63
CA ASP A 29 -9.96 8.65 -8.92
C ASP A 29 -8.65 7.85 -9.08
N ASP A 30 -7.86 7.77 -8.01
CA ASP A 30 -6.59 7.04 -8.01
C ASP A 30 -6.82 5.52 -8.05
N ALA A 31 -7.73 5.01 -7.22
CA ALA A 31 -8.03 3.59 -7.13
C ALA A 31 -8.66 3.05 -8.41
N GLN A 32 -9.63 3.78 -9.00
CA GLN A 32 -10.24 3.40 -10.27
C GLN A 32 -9.18 3.37 -11.39
N ALA A 33 -8.30 4.36 -11.43
CA ALA A 33 -7.24 4.41 -12.42
C ALA A 33 -6.18 3.30 -12.27
N LEU A 34 -6.03 2.76 -11.06
CA LEU A 34 -5.06 1.71 -10.73
C LEU A 34 -5.68 0.31 -10.67
N GLY A 35 -7.00 0.18 -10.90
CA GLY A 35 -7.72 -1.09 -10.75
C GLY A 35 -7.76 -1.60 -9.30
N LEU A 36 -7.56 -0.72 -8.32
CA LEU A 36 -7.57 -1.07 -6.89
C LEU A 36 -8.98 -1.00 -6.33
N SER A 37 -9.29 -1.90 -5.39
CA SER A 37 -10.55 -1.81 -4.64
C SER A 37 -10.52 -0.62 -3.67
N ILE A 38 -11.34 0.40 -3.95
CA ILE A 38 -11.52 1.57 -3.08
C ILE A 38 -11.90 1.14 -1.66
N SER A 39 -12.79 0.16 -1.54
CA SER A 39 -13.22 -0.37 -0.24
C SER A 39 -12.05 -0.93 0.57
N LEU A 40 -11.18 -1.72 -0.07
CA LEU A 40 -10.00 -2.28 0.60
C LEU A 40 -8.99 -1.20 0.96
N LEU A 41 -8.75 -0.23 0.07
CA LEU A 41 -7.86 0.91 0.32
C LEU A 41 -8.32 1.75 1.53
N VAL A 42 -9.59 2.14 1.56
CA VAL A 42 -10.17 2.94 2.64
C VAL A 42 -10.11 2.18 3.97
N ARG A 43 -10.46 0.89 3.97
CA ARG A 43 -10.41 0.06 5.18
C ARG A 43 -8.98 -0.12 5.67
N ALA A 44 -8.02 -0.39 4.79
CA ALA A 44 -6.61 -0.52 5.13
C ALA A 44 -6.04 0.80 5.69
N TYR A 45 -6.36 1.94 5.05
CA TYR A 45 -5.98 3.27 5.53
C TYR A 45 -6.53 3.55 6.94
N ASN A 46 -7.76 3.14 7.22
CA ASN A 46 -8.41 3.28 8.52
C ASN A 46 -7.97 2.23 9.56
N GLY A 47 -7.02 1.34 9.25
CA GLY A 47 -6.47 0.39 10.24
C GLY A 47 -6.88 -1.07 10.08
N SER A 48 -7.64 -1.44 9.04
CA SER A 48 -8.05 -2.84 8.83
C SER A 48 -6.93 -3.65 8.19
N LEU A 49 -6.27 -4.49 9.00
CA LEU A 49 -5.24 -5.42 8.53
C LEU A 49 -5.79 -6.42 7.51
N ASP A 50 -7.02 -6.92 7.70
CA ASP A 50 -7.66 -7.83 6.76
C ASP A 50 -7.84 -7.21 5.37
N ALA A 51 -8.16 -5.91 5.33
CA ALA A 51 -8.29 -5.18 4.09
C ALA A 51 -6.94 -4.98 3.40
N ALA A 52 -5.89 -4.64 4.15
CA ALA A 52 -4.53 -4.54 3.63
C ALA A 52 -4.05 -5.90 3.07
N HIS A 53 -4.27 -6.98 3.81
CA HIS A 53 -3.93 -8.33 3.37
C HIS A 53 -4.72 -8.78 2.13
N SER A 54 -6.01 -8.47 2.07
CA SER A 54 -6.85 -8.76 0.89
C SER A 54 -6.38 -7.98 -0.33
N LEU A 55 -5.99 -6.72 -0.15
CA LEU A 55 -5.43 -5.88 -1.21
C LEU A 55 -4.08 -6.42 -1.71
N HIS A 56 -3.20 -6.83 -0.79
CA HIS A 56 -1.94 -7.48 -1.11
C HIS A 56 -2.16 -8.74 -1.97
N LYS A 57 -3.05 -9.63 -1.54
CA LYS A 57 -3.39 -10.85 -2.31
C LYS A 57 -3.93 -10.56 -3.70
N ALA A 58 -4.73 -9.50 -3.84
CA ALA A 58 -5.30 -9.10 -5.13
C ALA A 58 -4.24 -8.57 -6.11
N MET A 59 -3.23 -7.85 -5.60
CA MET A 59 -2.22 -7.17 -6.44
C MET A 59 -0.96 -7.99 -6.67
N PHE A 60 -0.61 -8.85 -5.72
CA PHE A 60 0.68 -9.53 -5.69
C PHE A 60 0.50 -11.03 -5.51
N SER A 61 -0.21 -11.67 -6.43
CA SER A 61 -0.31 -13.13 -6.43
C SER A 61 1.09 -13.75 -6.58
N GLY A 62 1.59 -14.39 -5.51
CA GLY A 62 2.91 -15.03 -5.50
C GLY A 62 4.04 -14.21 -4.87
N TRP A 63 3.77 -13.01 -4.36
CA TRP A 63 4.75 -12.28 -3.55
C TRP A 63 4.62 -12.66 -2.08
N GLU A 64 5.75 -12.57 -1.39
CA GLU A 64 5.86 -12.86 0.02
C GLU A 64 5.78 -11.55 0.82
N TRP A 65 5.26 -11.63 2.03
CA TRP A 65 5.19 -10.51 2.93
C TRP A 65 5.68 -10.91 4.32
N GLY A 66 6.35 -9.99 4.99
CA GLY A 66 6.87 -10.16 6.33
C GLY A 66 6.38 -9.04 7.26
N ARG A 67 6.27 -9.36 8.54
CA ARG A 67 6.07 -8.37 9.61
C ARG A 67 7.11 -8.59 10.69
N TYR A 68 7.93 -7.58 10.94
CA TYR A 68 8.88 -7.58 12.05
C TYR A 68 8.20 -6.97 13.27
N SER A 69 7.86 -7.83 14.25
CA SER A 69 7.14 -7.42 15.47
C SER A 69 7.94 -6.48 16.37
N THR A 70 9.28 -6.51 16.29
CA THR A 70 10.18 -5.72 17.13
C THR A 70 10.27 -4.25 16.73
N ILE A 71 10.00 -3.94 15.47
CA ILE A 71 10.18 -2.60 14.88
C ILE A 71 8.95 -2.12 14.09
N GLU A 72 7.85 -2.86 14.15
CA GLU A 72 6.60 -2.58 13.42
C GLU A 72 6.79 -2.28 11.93
N GLU A 73 7.74 -3.02 11.35
CA GLU A 73 8.09 -2.91 9.93
C GLU A 73 7.38 -4.01 9.14
N PHE A 74 6.84 -3.61 7.99
CA PHE A 74 6.28 -4.50 7.00
C PHE A 74 7.23 -4.58 5.81
N THR A 75 7.37 -5.79 5.27
CA THR A 75 8.15 -6.04 4.06
C THR A 75 7.31 -6.75 3.02
N ILE A 76 7.51 -6.38 1.75
CA ILE A 76 6.95 -7.08 0.60
C ILE A 76 8.11 -7.43 -0.34
N SER A 77 8.19 -8.69 -0.73
CA SER A 77 9.32 -9.24 -1.47
C SER A 77 8.84 -10.15 -2.61
N LYS A 78 9.41 -9.96 -3.80
CA LYS A 78 9.18 -10.82 -4.96
C LYS A 78 10.18 -11.97 -4.91
N ARG A 79 9.73 -13.21 -5.01
CA ARG A 79 10.62 -14.37 -4.99
C ARG A 79 11.64 -14.27 -6.11
N GLY A 80 12.93 -14.35 -5.76
CA GLY A 80 14.04 -14.26 -6.72
C GLY A 80 14.54 -12.85 -7.02
N VAL A 81 13.98 -11.81 -6.39
CA VAL A 81 14.48 -10.44 -6.46
C VAL A 81 15.08 -10.05 -5.10
N PRO A 82 16.32 -9.55 -5.04
CA PRO A 82 17.00 -9.21 -3.78
C PRO A 82 16.49 -7.90 -3.12
N SER A 83 15.46 -7.28 -3.68
CA SER A 83 14.96 -5.97 -3.28
C SER A 83 13.67 -6.11 -2.48
N ASP A 84 13.78 -6.00 -1.16
CA ASP A 84 12.61 -5.93 -0.27
C ASP A 84 12.09 -4.50 -0.18
N VAL A 85 10.78 -4.33 -0.35
CA VAL A 85 10.11 -3.06 -0.08
C VAL A 85 9.78 -2.99 1.40
N LYS A 86 10.39 -2.02 2.10
CA LYS A 86 10.30 -1.85 3.55
C LYS A 86 9.47 -0.64 3.94
N CYS A 87 8.58 -0.80 4.91
CA CYS A 87 7.72 0.28 5.41
C CYS A 87 7.44 0.14 6.89
N SER A 88 7.72 1.19 7.64
CA SER A 88 7.35 1.32 9.05
C SER A 88 6.27 2.39 9.19
N ASN A 89 5.25 2.11 10.02
CA ASN A 89 4.32 3.12 10.51
C ASN A 89 3.78 2.67 11.87
N HIS A 90 4.45 3.15 12.93
CA HIS A 90 4.27 2.70 14.31
C HIS A 90 2.86 2.89 14.87
N GLU A 91 2.09 3.82 14.32
CA GLU A 91 0.74 4.10 14.85
C GLU A 91 -0.35 3.23 14.21
N ASN A 92 -0.10 2.65 13.03
CA ASN A 92 -1.12 1.90 12.32
C ASN A 92 -0.48 0.83 11.40
N PRO A 93 -0.45 -0.44 11.82
CA PRO A 93 0.20 -1.51 11.07
C PRO A 93 -0.50 -1.80 9.73
N ALA A 94 -1.82 -1.62 9.63
CA ALA A 94 -2.51 -1.79 8.35
C ALA A 94 -2.13 -0.70 7.35
N ARG A 95 -1.87 0.51 7.83
CA ARG A 95 -1.41 1.61 6.99
C ARG A 95 0.07 1.46 6.62
N ALA A 96 0.91 0.94 7.51
CA ALA A 96 2.29 0.55 7.18
C ALA A 96 2.29 -0.46 6.01
N TRP A 97 1.44 -1.49 6.10
CA TRP A 97 1.30 -2.47 5.04
C TRP A 97 0.76 -1.87 3.75
N LEU A 98 -0.24 -0.99 3.81
CA LEU A 98 -0.76 -0.28 2.65
C LEU A 98 0.34 0.54 1.94
N ILE A 99 1.18 1.26 2.69
CA ILE A 99 2.32 1.99 2.14
C ILE A 99 3.25 1.03 1.39
N CYS A 100 3.48 -0.16 1.93
CA CYS A 100 4.31 -1.18 1.29
C CYS A 100 3.73 -1.74 0.01
N ILE A 101 2.43 -1.98 -0.03
CA ILE A 101 1.73 -2.38 -1.26
C ILE A 101 1.95 -1.31 -2.35
N ILE A 102 1.77 -0.03 -2.00
CA ILE A 102 1.92 1.06 -2.97
C ILE A 102 3.37 1.20 -3.44
N LYS A 103 4.36 1.12 -2.54
CA LYS A 103 5.78 1.17 -2.90
C LYS A 103 6.20 -0.01 -3.78
N ALA A 104 5.69 -1.21 -3.52
CA ALA A 104 5.92 -2.37 -4.38
C ALA A 104 5.33 -2.18 -5.78
N LEU A 105 4.13 -1.59 -5.89
CA LEU A 105 3.53 -1.26 -7.20
C LEU A 105 4.35 -0.21 -7.97
N ILE A 106 4.97 0.75 -7.26
CA ILE A 106 5.88 1.73 -7.87
C ILE A 106 7.12 1.03 -8.41
N SER A 107 7.71 0.11 -7.63
CA SER A 107 8.89 -0.67 -8.05
C SER A 107 8.62 -1.50 -9.30
N GLU A 108 7.44 -2.11 -9.43
CA GLU A 108 7.04 -2.84 -10.64
C GLU A 108 6.84 -1.94 -11.87
N CYS A 109 6.67 -0.63 -11.69
CA CYS A 109 6.63 0.31 -12.82
C CYS A 109 8.02 0.75 -13.29
N ASP A 110 9.07 0.46 -12.51
CA ASP A 110 10.46 0.82 -12.79
C ASP A 110 11.26 -0.33 -13.44
N GLU A 111 10.73 -1.56 -13.41
CA GLU A 111 11.17 -2.69 -14.24
C GLU A 111 10.52 -2.66 -15.64
#